data_AF-A0A8H6B9C8-F1
#
_entry.id   AF-A0A8H6B9C8-F1
#
_cell.length_a   1.000
_cell.length_b   1.000
_cell.length_c   1.000
_cell.angle_alpha   90.00
_cell.angle_beta   90.00
_cell.angle_gamma   90.00
#
_symmetry.space_group_name_H-M   'P 1'
#
loop_
_entity.id
_entity.type
_entity.pdbx_description
1 polymer ?
#
loop_
_entity_poly.entity_id
_entity_poly.type
_entity_poly.pdbx_seq_one_letter_code
_entity_poly.pdbx_strand_id
1 'polypeptide(L)'
;MGTNSEMHKLAHSDRQKRIRELRKLKKASKYENKKELNREYKAKQARAKEIEEKERLEEEGIKSVEKSESIQRGVDYDRLKSLDYTAEEDEAWNKKLEAKKTRDDQREFQNYDQLAERTYNKRLREIEGVSMDEYKQQKEIYAKLRNQGVDEATIITALTDKKKAQNLGRGIRKRDRERYKRREKKVAAEGTDIGFINDKNKQFNEKLGRHFDKYLGELKEDIKRGGAA
;
A
#
# COMPACT_ATOMS: atom_id res chain seq x y z
N MET A 1 44.57 -8.13 -53.69
CA MET A 1 43.66 -9.28 -53.58
C MET A 1 43.42 -9.56 -52.09
N GLY A 2 42.50 -8.84 -51.46
CA GLY A 2 42.13 -9.11 -50.06
C GLY A 2 41.48 -10.50 -49.97
N THR A 3 42.05 -11.37 -49.16
CA THR A 3 41.62 -12.77 -49.05
C THR A 3 40.19 -12.85 -48.50
N ASN A 4 39.39 -13.80 -48.99
CA ASN A 4 37.97 -14.02 -48.60
C ASN A 4 37.71 -14.04 -47.08
N SER A 5 38.72 -14.32 -46.27
CA SER A 5 38.69 -14.35 -44.81
C SER A 5 38.49 -12.96 -44.18
N GLU A 6 39.12 -11.91 -44.71
CA GLU A 6 38.99 -10.55 -44.17
C GLU A 6 37.63 -9.93 -44.50
N MET A 7 37.13 -10.17 -45.72
CA MET A 7 35.78 -9.77 -46.13
C MET A 7 34.70 -10.43 -45.26
N HIS A 8 34.88 -11.71 -44.91
CA HIS A 8 33.98 -12.41 -43.98
C HIS A 8 34.01 -11.85 -42.55
N LYS A 9 35.18 -11.41 -42.06
CA LYS A 9 35.33 -10.77 -40.74
C LYS A 9 34.70 -9.37 -40.70
N LEU A 10 34.87 -8.57 -41.76
CA LEU A 10 34.18 -7.28 -41.91
C LEU A 10 32.65 -7.47 -41.93
N ALA A 11 32.15 -8.43 -42.73
CA ALA A 11 30.72 -8.75 -42.78
C ALA A 11 30.16 -9.24 -41.43
N HIS A 12 30.95 -9.99 -40.64
CA HIS A 12 30.57 -10.40 -39.29
C HIS A 12 30.53 -9.21 -38.31
N SER A 13 31.52 -8.31 -38.40
CA SER A 13 31.57 -7.07 -37.60
C SER A 13 30.37 -6.16 -37.88
N ASP A 14 30.00 -5.99 -39.14
CA ASP A 14 28.85 -5.18 -39.54
C ASP A 14 27.51 -5.82 -39.13
N ARG A 15 27.40 -7.16 -39.20
CA ARG A 15 26.27 -7.89 -38.63
C ARG A 15 26.16 -7.69 -37.11
N GLN A 16 27.27 -7.69 -36.38
CA GLN A 16 27.29 -7.42 -34.93
C GLN A 16 26.90 -5.97 -34.59
N LYS A 17 27.32 -4.99 -35.40
CA LYS A 17 26.87 -3.58 -35.26
C LYS A 17 25.37 -3.48 -35.46
N ARG A 18 24.83 -4.10 -36.52
CA ARG A 18 23.39 -4.11 -36.81
C ARG A 18 22.58 -4.77 -35.69
N ILE A 19 23.04 -5.88 -35.13
CA ILE A 19 22.38 -6.52 -33.98
C ILE A 19 22.40 -5.60 -32.75
N ARG A 20 23.49 -4.88 -32.50
CA ARG A 20 23.56 -3.90 -31.40
C ARG A 20 22.58 -2.75 -31.59
N GLU A 21 22.46 -2.21 -32.80
CA GLU A 21 21.45 -1.20 -33.15
C GLU A 21 20.04 -1.72 -32.93
N LEU A 22 19.71 -2.91 -33.44
CA LEU A 22 18.40 -3.53 -33.25
C LEU A 22 18.08 -3.76 -31.76
N ARG A 23 19.08 -4.14 -30.95
CA ARG A 23 18.92 -4.24 -29.49
C ARG A 23 18.66 -2.87 -28.84
N LYS A 24 19.29 -1.80 -29.31
CA LYS A 24 19.02 -0.43 -28.84
C LYS A 24 17.61 0.01 -29.23
N LEU A 25 17.21 -0.18 -30.49
CA LEU A 25 15.84 0.11 -30.93
C LEU A 25 14.80 -0.69 -30.14
N LYS A 26 15.03 -1.99 -29.92
CA LYS A 26 14.13 -2.83 -29.11
C LYS A 26 13.99 -2.31 -27.67
N LYS A 27 15.09 -1.83 -27.07
CA LYS A 27 15.05 -1.22 -25.73
C LYS A 27 14.30 0.12 -25.75
N ALA A 28 14.54 0.97 -26.75
CA ALA A 28 13.86 2.25 -26.91
C ALA A 28 12.34 2.06 -27.12
N SER A 29 11.93 1.17 -28.02
CA SER A 29 10.52 0.83 -28.24
C SER A 29 9.87 0.27 -26.98
N LYS A 30 10.51 -0.67 -26.27
CA LYS A 30 9.98 -1.16 -24.98
C LYS A 30 9.81 -0.05 -23.94
N TYR A 31 10.71 0.92 -23.92
CA TYR A 31 10.65 2.05 -23.00
C TYR A 31 9.51 3.00 -23.36
N GLU A 32 9.39 3.40 -24.62
CA GLU A 32 8.30 4.27 -25.09
C GLU A 32 6.94 3.60 -24.93
N ASN A 33 6.80 2.31 -25.31
CA ASN A 33 5.55 1.57 -25.09
C ASN A 33 5.16 1.52 -23.60
N LYS A 34 6.14 1.31 -22.69
CA LYS A 34 5.86 1.33 -21.24
C LYS A 34 5.45 2.73 -20.77
N LYS A 35 6.05 3.78 -21.33
CA LYS A 35 5.74 5.17 -20.99
C LYS A 35 4.34 5.57 -21.49
N GLU A 36 3.97 5.18 -22.70
CA GLU A 36 2.63 5.36 -23.26
C GLU A 36 1.58 4.58 -22.48
N LEU A 37 1.83 3.30 -22.19
CA LEU A 37 0.95 2.49 -21.34
C LEU A 37 0.70 3.15 -19.98
N ASN A 38 1.74 3.70 -19.35
CA ASN A 38 1.60 4.43 -18.09
C ASN A 38 0.81 5.74 -18.24
N ARG A 39 0.94 6.44 -19.38
CA ARG A 39 0.17 7.66 -19.68
C ARG A 39 -1.30 7.33 -19.90
N GLU A 40 -1.60 6.31 -20.70
CA GLU A 40 -2.96 5.82 -20.92
C GLU A 40 -3.61 5.35 -19.62
N TYR A 41 -2.86 4.60 -18.79
CA TYR A 41 -3.35 4.18 -17.48
C TYR A 41 -3.69 5.38 -16.59
N LYS A 42 -2.83 6.41 -16.56
CA LYS A 42 -3.11 7.65 -15.83
C LYS A 42 -4.31 8.41 -16.40
N ALA A 43 -4.43 8.50 -17.73
CA ALA A 43 -5.55 9.15 -18.40
C ALA A 43 -6.88 8.41 -18.11
N LYS A 44 -6.87 7.07 -18.15
CA LYS A 44 -8.02 6.24 -17.77
C LYS A 44 -8.41 6.46 -16.31
N GLN A 45 -7.44 6.53 -15.39
CA GLN A 45 -7.71 6.85 -13.99
C GLN A 45 -8.27 8.27 -13.81
N ALA A 46 -7.74 9.26 -14.53
CA ALA A 46 -8.25 10.64 -14.48
C ALA A 46 -9.69 10.72 -15.00
N ARG A 47 -9.98 10.06 -16.12
CA ARG A 47 -11.33 9.98 -16.69
C ARG A 47 -12.32 9.28 -15.75
N ALA A 48 -11.90 8.19 -15.09
CA ALA A 48 -12.74 7.51 -14.11
C ALA A 48 -13.10 8.42 -12.93
N LYS A 49 -12.13 9.20 -12.44
CA LYS A 49 -12.37 10.19 -11.38
C LYS A 49 -13.30 11.33 -11.82
N GLU A 50 -13.14 11.81 -13.06
CA GLU A 50 -14.01 12.85 -13.61
C GLU A 50 -15.45 12.36 -13.75
N ILE A 51 -15.65 11.09 -14.15
CA ILE A 51 -16.98 10.46 -14.19
C ILE A 51 -17.57 10.37 -12.78
N GLU A 52 -16.82 9.84 -11.81
CA GLU A 52 -17.26 9.74 -10.41
C GLU A 52 -17.61 11.12 -9.81
N GLU A 53 -16.84 12.16 -10.15
CA GLU A 53 -17.12 13.53 -9.71
C GLU A 53 -18.40 14.10 -10.34
N LYS A 54 -18.62 13.85 -11.64
CA LYS A 54 -19.87 14.24 -12.33
C LYS A 54 -21.07 13.52 -11.75
N GLU A 55 -20.99 12.20 -11.56
CA GLU A 55 -22.06 11.40 -10.93
C GLU A 55 -22.38 11.93 -9.53
N ARG A 56 -21.38 12.24 -8.72
CA ARG A 56 -21.59 12.85 -7.39
C ARG A 56 -22.29 14.21 -7.48
N LEU A 57 -21.88 15.07 -8.41
CA LEU A 57 -22.51 16.38 -8.62
C LEU A 57 -23.97 16.25 -9.09
N GLU A 58 -24.25 15.31 -9.98
CA GLU A 58 -25.60 15.01 -10.44
C GLU A 58 -26.48 14.52 -9.29
N GLU A 59 -25.99 13.60 -8.47
CA GLU A 59 -26.69 13.12 -7.28
C GLU A 59 -26.94 14.23 -6.26
N GLU A 60 -25.97 15.11 -6.00
CA GLU A 60 -26.12 16.27 -5.13
C GLU A 60 -27.18 17.23 -5.67
N GLY A 61 -27.19 17.44 -6.99
CA GLY A 61 -28.23 18.21 -7.68
C GLY A 61 -29.62 17.61 -7.50
N ILE A 62 -29.78 16.32 -7.74
CA ILE A 62 -31.06 15.60 -7.56
C ILE A 62 -31.53 15.72 -6.09
N LYS A 63 -30.64 15.46 -5.12
CA LYS A 63 -30.95 15.58 -3.68
C LYS A 63 -31.38 17.00 -3.31
N SER A 64 -30.73 18.02 -3.87
CA SER A 64 -31.10 19.42 -3.63
C SER A 64 -32.48 19.76 -4.19
N VAL A 65 -32.80 19.30 -5.39
CA VAL A 65 -34.11 19.50 -6.01
C VAL A 65 -35.19 18.80 -5.19
N GLU A 66 -35.01 17.53 -4.86
CA GLU A 66 -35.95 16.74 -4.06
C GLU A 66 -36.21 17.36 -2.67
N LYS A 67 -35.16 17.88 -2.02
CA LYS A 67 -35.28 18.61 -0.77
C LYS A 67 -36.12 19.88 -0.93
N SER A 68 -35.90 20.64 -2.01
CA SER A 68 -36.67 21.86 -2.28
C SER A 68 -38.15 21.57 -2.56
N GLU A 69 -38.45 20.51 -3.31
CA GLU A 69 -39.82 20.05 -3.56
C GLU A 69 -40.52 19.59 -2.27
N SER A 70 -39.80 18.88 -1.40
CA SER A 70 -40.34 18.39 -0.12
C SER A 70 -40.73 19.56 0.79
N ILE A 71 -39.87 20.60 0.86
CA ILE A 71 -40.16 21.84 1.60
C ILE A 71 -41.40 22.55 1.02
N GLN A 72 -41.52 22.64 -0.31
CA GLN A 72 -42.70 23.24 -0.95
C GLN A 72 -43.99 22.46 -0.68
N ARG A 73 -43.91 21.13 -0.61
CA ARG A 73 -45.05 20.25 -0.24
C ARG A 73 -45.35 20.26 1.26
N GLY A 74 -44.52 20.90 2.09
CA GLY A 74 -44.67 20.92 3.55
C GLY A 74 -44.33 19.59 4.24
N VAL A 75 -43.56 18.72 3.58
CA VAL A 75 -43.12 17.42 4.12
C VAL A 75 -41.67 17.52 4.58
N ASP A 76 -41.36 16.93 5.73
CA ASP A 76 -39.99 16.84 6.24
C ASP A 76 -39.19 15.83 5.40
N TYR A 77 -38.22 16.34 4.64
CA TYR A 77 -37.35 15.57 3.74
C TYR A 77 -36.56 14.47 4.48
N ASP A 78 -35.99 14.81 5.64
CA ASP A 78 -35.14 13.88 6.38
C ASP A 78 -35.97 12.73 6.96
N ARG A 79 -37.21 13.04 7.37
CA ARG A 79 -38.17 12.02 7.82
C ARG A 79 -38.62 11.11 6.68
N LEU A 80 -38.95 11.67 5.51
CA LEU A 80 -39.36 10.89 4.33
C LEU A 80 -38.27 9.91 3.92
N LYS A 81 -37.03 10.41 3.80
CA LYS A 81 -35.88 9.58 3.46
C LYS A 81 -35.55 8.51 4.49
N SER A 82 -35.79 8.79 5.77
CA SER A 82 -35.60 7.81 6.84
C SER A 82 -36.60 6.64 6.75
N LEU A 83 -37.75 6.82 6.08
CA LEU A 83 -38.73 5.75 5.85
C LEU A 83 -38.30 4.81 4.71
N ASP A 84 -37.49 5.30 3.77
CA ASP A 84 -37.02 4.51 2.62
C ASP A 84 -35.83 3.60 2.97
N TYR A 85 -35.24 3.74 4.16
CA TYR A 85 -34.15 2.87 4.62
C TYR A 85 -34.66 1.44 4.85
N THR A 86 -34.09 0.49 4.10
CA THR A 86 -34.38 -0.93 4.29
C THR A 86 -33.60 -1.51 5.47
N ALA A 87 -34.12 -2.59 6.08
CA ALA A 87 -33.41 -3.28 7.16
C ALA A 87 -32.03 -3.80 6.73
N GLU A 88 -31.90 -4.25 5.47
CA GLU A 88 -30.63 -4.72 4.91
C GLU A 88 -29.58 -3.60 4.79
N GLU A 89 -30.01 -2.39 4.40
CA GLU A 89 -29.13 -1.21 4.33
C GLU A 89 -28.68 -0.74 5.70
N ASP A 90 -29.56 -0.78 6.70
CA ASP A 90 -29.21 -0.48 8.09
C ASP A 90 -28.20 -1.50 8.64
N GLU A 91 -28.42 -2.79 8.42
CA GLU A 91 -27.46 -3.84 8.78
C GLU A 91 -26.10 -3.64 8.11
N ALA A 92 -26.08 -3.31 6.81
CA ALA A 92 -24.85 -3.04 6.08
C ALA A 92 -24.13 -1.78 6.61
N TRP A 93 -24.89 -0.74 6.98
CA TRP A 93 -24.37 0.48 7.59
C TRP A 93 -23.78 0.22 8.98
N ASN A 94 -24.50 -0.52 9.83
CA ASN A 94 -24.04 -0.95 11.13
C ASN A 94 -22.76 -1.79 11.03
N LYS A 95 -22.69 -2.71 10.06
CA LYS A 95 -21.47 -3.48 9.78
C LYS A 95 -20.29 -2.59 9.37
N LYS A 96 -20.52 -1.53 8.57
CA LYS A 96 -19.48 -0.55 8.23
C LYS A 96 -19.02 0.25 9.46
N LEU A 97 -19.95 0.67 10.32
CA LEU A 97 -19.64 1.37 11.57
C LEU A 97 -18.82 0.50 12.51
N GLU A 98 -19.20 -0.75 12.72
CA GLU A 98 -18.46 -1.70 13.57
C GLU A 98 -17.06 -2.01 13.00
N ALA A 99 -16.94 -2.17 11.68
CA ALA A 99 -15.64 -2.31 11.02
C ALA A 99 -14.75 -1.05 11.19
N LYS A 100 -15.36 0.13 11.27
CA LYS A 100 -14.65 1.39 11.54
C LYS A 100 -14.20 1.48 13.00
N LYS A 101 -15.10 1.18 13.96
CA LYS A 101 -14.79 1.17 15.40
C LYS A 101 -13.67 0.19 15.73
N THR A 102 -13.79 -1.06 15.28
CA THR A 102 -12.73 -2.06 15.46
C THR A 102 -11.38 -1.62 14.89
N ARG A 103 -11.37 -0.92 13.74
CA ARG A 103 -10.13 -0.34 13.19
C ARG A 103 -9.59 0.78 14.09
N ASP A 104 -10.46 1.63 14.62
CA ASP A 104 -10.15 2.73 15.54
C ASP A 104 -9.58 2.22 16.87
N ASP A 105 -10.23 1.26 17.50
CA ASP A 105 -9.81 0.63 18.76
C ASP A 105 -8.46 -0.10 18.59
N GLN A 106 -8.21 -0.64 17.39
CA GLN A 106 -6.92 -1.22 17.00
C GLN A 106 -5.84 -0.18 16.64
N ARG A 107 -6.12 1.13 16.58
CA ARG A 107 -5.07 2.15 16.32
C ARG A 107 -4.22 2.41 17.54
N GLU A 108 -4.82 2.38 18.72
CA GLU A 108 -4.10 2.64 19.96
C GLU A 108 -3.28 1.41 20.37
N PHE A 109 -2.08 1.68 20.91
CA PHE A 109 -1.25 0.62 21.45
C PHE A 109 -1.88 0.16 22.77
N GLN A 110 -2.56 -0.98 22.71
CA GLN A 110 -3.17 -1.60 23.89
C GLN A 110 -2.12 -2.45 24.64
N ASN A 111 -1.66 -3.55 24.03
CA ASN A 111 -0.72 -4.51 24.64
C ASN A 111 0.28 -5.08 23.61
N TYR A 112 1.45 -5.53 24.08
CA TYR A 112 2.46 -6.18 23.23
C TYR A 112 1.96 -7.48 22.60
N ASP A 113 1.15 -8.25 23.31
CA ASP A 113 0.61 -9.53 22.82
C ASP A 113 -0.36 -9.31 21.64
N GLN A 114 -1.28 -8.35 21.78
CA GLN A 114 -2.22 -7.99 20.71
C GLN A 114 -1.49 -7.41 19.48
N LEU A 115 -0.43 -6.63 19.70
CA LEU A 115 0.42 -6.15 18.61
C LEU A 115 1.14 -7.32 17.91
N ALA A 116 1.64 -8.29 18.67
CA ALA A 116 2.29 -9.47 18.12
C ALA A 116 1.30 -10.27 17.27
N GLU A 117 0.11 -10.56 17.79
CA GLU A 117 -0.96 -11.26 17.08
C GLU A 117 -1.34 -10.54 15.78
N ARG A 118 -1.58 -9.23 15.82
CA ARG A 118 -1.91 -8.44 14.64
C ARG A 118 -0.81 -8.48 13.59
N THR A 119 0.44 -8.33 14.01
CA THR A 119 1.58 -8.38 13.09
C THR A 119 1.77 -9.78 12.52
N TYR A 120 1.48 -10.82 13.29
CA TYR A 120 1.50 -12.22 12.85
C TYR A 120 0.41 -12.49 11.81
N ASN A 121 -0.85 -12.13 12.09
CA ASN A 121 -1.97 -12.28 11.15
C ASN A 121 -1.75 -11.49 9.86
N LYS A 122 -1.14 -10.29 9.95
CA LYS A 122 -0.70 -9.55 8.76
C LYS A 122 0.35 -10.33 7.97
N ARG A 123 1.35 -10.90 8.63
CA ARG A 123 2.41 -11.69 7.97
C ARG A 123 1.86 -12.95 7.32
N LEU A 124 0.90 -13.63 7.95
CA LEU A 124 0.24 -14.81 7.38
C LEU A 124 -0.45 -14.50 6.05
N ARG A 125 -1.15 -13.36 5.96
CA ARG A 125 -1.78 -12.91 4.71
C ARG A 125 -0.78 -12.58 3.59
N GLU A 126 0.45 -12.23 3.94
CA GLU A 126 1.51 -11.93 2.98
C GLU A 126 2.24 -13.20 2.50
N ILE A 127 2.14 -14.31 3.22
CA ILE A 127 2.76 -15.59 2.85
C ILE A 127 1.90 -16.25 1.78
N GLU A 128 2.52 -16.63 0.66
CA GLU A 128 1.87 -17.41 -0.38
C GLU A 128 1.46 -18.77 0.21
N GLY A 129 0.16 -19.06 0.17
CA GLY A 129 -0.37 -20.36 0.59
C GLY A 129 0.17 -21.50 -0.27
N VAL A 130 0.22 -22.70 0.30
CA VAL A 130 0.52 -23.93 -0.44
C VAL A 130 -0.79 -24.50 -0.98
N SER A 131 -0.79 -24.96 -2.23
CA SER A 131 -1.96 -25.65 -2.79
C SER A 131 -2.28 -26.89 -1.96
N MET A 132 -3.57 -27.20 -1.79
CA MET A 132 -4.00 -28.38 -1.05
C MET A 132 -3.40 -29.69 -1.59
N ASP A 133 -3.16 -29.76 -2.91
CA ASP A 133 -2.57 -30.95 -3.54
C ASP A 133 -1.06 -31.04 -3.31
N GLU A 134 -0.34 -29.92 -3.37
CA GLU A 134 1.09 -29.85 -3.01
C GLU A 134 1.28 -30.29 -1.55
N TYR A 135 0.40 -29.85 -0.66
CA TYR A 135 0.42 -30.24 0.75
C TYR A 135 0.21 -31.74 0.94
N LYS A 136 -0.75 -32.36 0.23
CA LYS A 136 -1.00 -33.81 0.29
C LYS A 136 0.21 -34.61 -0.19
N GLN A 137 0.81 -34.22 -1.32
CA GLN A 137 2.02 -34.85 -1.85
C GLN A 137 3.18 -34.76 -0.85
N GLN A 138 3.38 -33.58 -0.26
CA GLN A 138 4.39 -33.36 0.77
C GLN A 138 4.15 -34.24 2.01
N LYS A 139 2.89 -34.39 2.44
CA LYS A 139 2.49 -35.23 3.57
C LYS A 139 2.77 -36.72 3.30
N GLU A 140 2.48 -37.21 2.10
CA GLU A 140 2.77 -38.60 1.71
C GLU A 140 4.27 -38.89 1.66
N ILE A 141 5.06 -37.98 1.08
CA ILE A 141 6.52 -38.10 1.02
C ILE A 141 7.11 -38.12 2.43
N TYR A 142 6.65 -37.22 3.30
CA TYR A 142 7.07 -37.18 4.70
C TYR A 142 6.77 -38.50 5.42
N ALA A 143 5.56 -39.05 5.25
CA ALA A 143 5.19 -40.33 5.86
C ALA A 143 6.07 -41.50 5.37
N LYS A 144 6.37 -41.54 4.06
CA LYS A 144 7.26 -42.58 3.47
C LYS A 144 8.67 -42.50 4.05
N LEU A 145 9.26 -41.31 4.11
CA LEU A 145 10.62 -41.10 4.62
C LEU A 145 10.72 -41.38 6.13
N ARG A 146 9.67 -41.02 6.89
CA ARG A 146 9.60 -41.32 8.32
C ARG A 146 9.49 -42.82 8.59
N ASN A 147 8.71 -43.55 7.80
CA ASN A 147 8.62 -45.00 7.88
C ASN A 147 9.94 -45.70 7.51
N GLN A 148 10.80 -45.04 6.72
CA GLN A 148 12.16 -45.50 6.42
C GLN A 148 13.17 -45.20 7.52
N GLY A 149 12.75 -44.60 8.64
CA GLY A 149 13.62 -44.29 9.78
C GLY A 149 14.54 -43.10 9.57
N VAL A 150 14.28 -42.25 8.57
CA VAL A 150 15.04 -41.02 8.35
C VAL A 150 14.72 -40.00 9.44
N ASP A 151 15.75 -39.31 9.94
CA ASP A 151 15.60 -38.25 10.93
C ASP A 151 14.72 -37.09 10.42
N GLU A 152 13.88 -36.58 11.31
CA GLU A 152 12.87 -35.57 10.98
C GLU A 152 13.47 -34.26 10.44
N ALA A 153 14.61 -33.80 10.97
CA ALA A 153 15.26 -32.58 10.50
C ALA A 153 15.76 -32.74 9.05
N THR A 154 16.20 -33.94 8.69
CA THR A 154 16.64 -34.27 7.33
C THR A 154 15.47 -34.27 6.36
N ILE A 155 14.32 -34.82 6.76
CA ILE A 155 13.09 -34.82 5.95
C ILE A 155 12.60 -33.40 5.70
N ILE A 156 12.55 -32.56 6.75
CA ILE A 156 12.09 -31.17 6.65
C ILE A 156 12.99 -30.38 5.69
N THR A 157 14.31 -30.57 5.80
CA THR A 157 15.27 -29.88 4.93
C THR A 157 15.09 -30.28 3.46
N ALA A 158 14.85 -31.56 3.19
CA ALA A 158 14.60 -32.07 1.84
C ALA A 158 13.27 -31.58 1.25
N LEU A 159 12.22 -31.48 2.08
CA LEU A 159 10.88 -31.06 1.66
C LEU A 159 10.74 -29.54 1.51
N THR A 160 11.67 -28.78 2.10
CA THR A 160 11.67 -27.32 2.04
C THR A 160 12.10 -26.84 0.65
N ASP A 161 11.19 -26.23 -0.09
CA ASP A 161 11.54 -25.60 -1.36
C ASP A 161 12.44 -24.37 -1.13
N LYS A 162 13.66 -24.46 -1.63
CA LYS A 162 14.68 -23.40 -1.60
C LYS A 162 14.16 -22.09 -2.18
N LYS A 163 13.28 -22.12 -3.20
CA LYS A 163 12.69 -20.90 -3.79
C LYS A 163 11.73 -20.23 -2.83
N LYS A 164 10.82 -20.99 -2.20
CA LYS A 164 9.88 -20.48 -1.19
C LYS A 164 10.65 -19.89 0.01
N ALA A 165 11.70 -20.56 0.47
CA ALA A 165 12.58 -20.06 1.53
C ALA A 165 13.30 -18.75 1.15
N GLN A 166 13.84 -18.66 -0.08
CA GLN A 166 14.46 -17.43 -0.58
C GLN A 166 13.45 -16.28 -0.73
N ASN A 167 12.23 -16.57 -1.18
CA ASN A 167 11.15 -15.58 -1.29
C ASN A 167 10.77 -15.03 0.08
N LEU A 168 10.66 -15.89 1.10
CA LEU A 168 10.45 -15.48 2.49
C LEU A 168 11.56 -14.54 2.97
N GLY A 169 12.83 -14.91 2.77
CA GLY A 169 13.98 -14.09 3.15
C GLY A 169 14.01 -12.72 2.43
N ARG A 170 13.66 -12.69 1.14
CA ARG A 170 13.50 -11.43 0.37
C ARG A 170 12.36 -10.58 0.91
N GLY A 171 11.25 -11.21 1.28
CA GLY A 171 10.09 -10.55 1.90
C GLY A 171 10.44 -9.86 3.21
N ILE A 172 11.19 -10.53 4.09
CA ILE A 172 11.70 -9.94 5.35
C ILE A 172 12.53 -8.69 5.06
N ARG A 173 13.56 -8.80 4.21
CA ARG A 173 14.44 -7.67 3.87
C ARG A 173 13.70 -6.52 3.18
N LYS A 174 12.69 -6.82 2.36
CA LYS A 174 11.85 -5.79 1.72
C LYS A 174 11.08 -5.00 2.78
N ARG A 175 10.47 -5.67 3.75
CA ARG A 175 9.73 -5.01 4.84
C ARG A 175 10.62 -4.11 5.70
N ASP A 176 11.82 -4.56 6.04
CA ASP A 176 12.75 -3.74 6.84
C ASP A 176 13.16 -2.48 6.08
N ARG A 177 13.43 -2.60 4.78
CA ARG A 177 13.72 -1.43 3.91
C ARG A 177 12.54 -0.47 3.82
N GLU A 178 11.32 -0.97 3.69
CA GLU A 178 10.13 -0.11 3.68
C GLU A 178 9.90 0.60 5.02
N ARG A 179 10.13 -0.09 6.15
CA ARG A 179 10.07 0.53 7.48
C ARG A 179 11.11 1.64 7.64
N TYR A 180 12.33 1.41 7.16
CA TYR A 180 13.38 2.43 7.17
C TYR A 180 12.99 3.66 6.33
N LYS A 181 12.56 3.45 5.08
CA LYS A 181 12.11 4.53 4.18
C LYS A 181 10.95 5.34 4.75
N ARG A 182 9.99 4.71 5.42
CA ARG A 182 8.87 5.44 6.06
C ARG A 182 9.35 6.34 7.20
N ARG A 183 10.31 5.86 8.00
CA ARG A 183 10.92 6.67 9.07
C ARG A 183 11.73 7.84 8.51
N GLU A 184 12.56 7.57 7.50
CA GLU A 184 13.36 8.58 6.81
C GLU A 184 12.50 9.71 6.22
N LYS A 185 11.42 9.35 5.50
CA LYS A 185 10.46 10.33 4.96
C LYS A 185 9.80 11.18 6.03
N LYS A 186 9.52 10.61 7.21
CA LYS A 186 8.90 11.35 8.31
C LYS A 186 9.85 12.43 8.84
N VAL A 187 11.12 12.06 9.05
CA VAL A 187 12.17 12.99 9.49
C VAL A 187 12.40 14.09 8.44
N ALA A 188 12.39 13.75 7.15
CA ALA A 188 12.59 14.71 6.07
C ALA A 188 11.41 15.65 5.81
N ALA A 189 10.19 15.26 6.18
CA ALA A 189 8.98 16.07 6.00
C ALA A 189 8.80 17.14 7.11
N GLU A 190 9.45 16.95 8.26
CA GLU A 190 9.42 17.91 9.36
C GLU A 190 10.41 19.04 9.07
N GLY A 191 9.92 20.08 8.39
CA GLY A 191 10.66 21.28 8.01
C GLY A 191 11.39 21.96 9.18
N THR A 192 12.34 22.83 8.84
CA THR A 192 13.18 23.60 9.77
C THR A 192 12.37 24.69 10.46
N ASP A 193 11.54 24.31 11.42
CA ASP A 193 10.96 25.28 12.36
C ASP A 193 12.07 25.79 13.29
N ILE A 194 12.08 27.09 13.57
CA ILE A 194 13.21 27.80 14.23
C ILE A 194 13.33 27.41 15.72
N GLY A 195 12.43 26.57 16.23
CA GLY A 195 12.35 26.15 17.63
C GLY A 195 13.34 25.09 18.10
N PHE A 196 14.43 24.79 17.38
CA PHE A 196 15.44 23.84 17.85
C PHE A 196 16.87 24.22 17.45
N ILE A 197 17.81 24.04 18.39
CA ILE A 197 19.26 24.27 18.17
C ILE A 197 19.97 22.97 17.75
N ASN A 198 19.48 21.81 18.20
CA ASN A 198 20.01 20.49 17.86
C ASN A 198 18.90 19.45 17.69
N ASP A 199 19.21 18.31 17.06
CA ASP A 199 18.23 17.24 16.78
C ASP A 199 17.59 16.65 18.05
N LYS A 200 18.32 16.59 19.17
CA LYS A 200 17.77 16.09 20.44
C LYS A 200 16.78 17.08 21.06
N ASN A 201 17.05 18.38 20.94
CA ASN A 201 16.19 19.48 21.34
C ASN A 201 14.92 19.48 20.48
N LYS A 202 15.04 19.25 19.17
CA LYS A 202 13.89 19.02 18.28
C LYS A 202 13.00 17.87 18.77
N GLN A 203 13.59 16.69 18.99
CA GLN A 203 12.85 15.51 19.47
C GLN A 203 12.19 15.75 20.84
N PHE A 204 12.85 16.52 21.71
CA PHE A 204 12.32 16.91 23.01
C PHE A 204 11.12 17.87 22.87
N ASN A 205 11.25 18.93 22.07
CA ASN A 205 10.17 19.88 21.81
C ASN A 205 8.98 19.23 21.10
N GLU A 206 9.22 18.29 20.19
CA GLU A 206 8.15 17.45 19.61
C GLU A 206 7.46 16.58 20.65
N LYS A 207 8.21 16.01 21.60
CA LYS A 207 7.64 15.21 22.69
C LYS A 207 6.76 16.09 23.56
N LEU A 208 7.21 17.30 23.92
CA LEU A 208 6.40 18.28 24.64
C LEU A 208 5.15 18.64 23.84
N GLY A 209 5.31 18.86 22.52
CA GLY A 209 4.19 19.20 21.64
C GLY A 209 3.09 18.15 21.64
N ARG A 210 3.45 16.86 21.60
CA ARG A 210 2.46 15.76 21.64
C ARG A 210 1.62 15.74 22.92
N HIS A 211 2.16 16.16 24.06
CA HIS A 211 1.47 16.10 25.35
C HIS A 211 0.80 17.42 25.74
N PHE A 212 1.45 18.54 25.47
CA PHE A 212 1.05 19.85 26.01
C PHE A 212 0.35 20.75 25.00
N ASP A 213 0.46 20.51 23.69
CA ASP A 213 -0.15 21.41 22.69
C ASP A 213 -1.68 21.43 22.78
N LYS A 214 -2.29 20.34 23.26
CA LYS A 214 -3.72 20.30 23.53
C LYS A 214 -4.15 21.32 24.60
N TYR A 215 -3.28 21.61 25.57
CA TYR A 215 -3.56 22.51 26.69
C TYR A 215 -2.98 23.92 26.48
N LEU A 216 -1.93 24.04 25.67
CA LEU A 216 -1.23 25.30 25.41
C LEU A 216 -1.65 25.98 24.10
N GLY A 217 -2.73 25.52 23.47
CA GLY A 217 -3.20 26.04 22.18
C GLY A 217 -3.45 27.55 22.22
N GLU A 218 -4.22 28.02 23.19
CA GLU A 218 -4.54 29.44 23.38
C GLU A 218 -3.27 30.26 23.65
N LEU A 219 -2.44 29.82 24.60
CA LEU A 219 -1.16 30.50 24.90
C LEU A 219 -0.24 30.57 23.68
N LYS A 220 -0.17 29.52 22.86
CA LYS A 220 0.62 29.52 21.61
C LYS A 220 0.05 30.48 20.58
N GLU A 221 -1.27 30.58 20.46
CA GLU A 221 -1.92 31.54 19.58
C GLU A 221 -1.68 32.98 20.05
N ASP A 222 -1.76 33.24 21.35
CA ASP A 222 -1.53 34.56 21.94
C ASP A 222 -0.08 35.02 21.75
N ILE A 223 0.89 34.12 21.95
CA ILE A 223 2.30 34.37 21.63
C ILE A 223 2.48 34.68 20.14
N LYS A 224 1.83 33.93 19.25
CA LYS A 224 1.88 34.18 17.79
C LYS A 224 1.21 35.48 17.38
N ARG A 225 0.22 35.95 18.15
CA ARG A 225 -0.44 37.25 17.97
C ARG A 225 0.36 38.42 18.56
N GLY A 226 1.58 38.17 19.07
CA GLY A 226 2.47 39.21 19.58
C GLY A 226 2.44 39.39 21.10
N GLY A 227 1.78 38.48 21.83
CA GLY A 227 1.63 38.56 23.28
C GLY A 227 0.74 39.73 23.67
N ALA A 228 -0.58 39.54 23.62
CA ALA A 228 -1.50 40.47 24.26
C ALA A 228 -1.43 40.26 25.78
N ALA A 229 -0.63 41.09 26.45
CA ALA A 229 -0.93 41.57 27.79
C ALA A 229 -1.73 42.87 27.67
#